data_AF-A0A933MR66-F1
#
_entry.id   AF-A0A933MR66-F1
#
_cell.length_a   1.000
_cell.length_b   1.000
_cell.length_c   1.000
_cell.angle_alpha   90.00
_cell.angle_beta   90.00
_cell.angle_gamma   90.00
#
_symmetry.space_group_name_H-M   'P 1'
#
loop_
_entity.id
_entity.type
_entity.pdbx_description
1 polymer ?
#
loop_
_entity_poly.entity_id
_entity_poly.type
_entity_poly.pdbx_seq_one_letter_code
_entity_poly.pdbx_strand_id
1 'polypeptide(L)'
;MISNGAGPMVNAIDLFDRYGLEIARPNPSSVQEMEAHYPAFYICKNPVDVTGSATSDDYAFAMECLLKDDNVHVIMNWFVFQDTPLDEGIVEALDRINRKSDKPILCGATGGPYTKKMNRAIEEIGVPVYESSHGWIAAANALVKWGAILKRAR
;
A
#
# COMPACT_ATOMS: atom_id res chain seq x y z
N MET A 1 -2.21 -0.15 5.03
CA MET A 1 -1.43 -1.12 4.24
C MET A 1 -2.40 -1.96 3.43
N ILE A 2 -2.03 -2.38 2.22
CA ILE A 2 -2.84 -3.24 1.34
C ILE A 2 -1.93 -4.37 0.82
N SER A 3 -2.38 -5.63 0.85
CA SER A 3 -1.63 -6.75 0.24
C SER A 3 -2.50 -7.96 -0.08
N ASN A 4 -2.05 -8.76 -1.05
CA ASN A 4 -2.55 -10.10 -1.36
C ASN A 4 -1.84 -11.21 -0.58
N GLY A 5 -0.85 -10.86 0.25
CA GLY A 5 -0.13 -11.80 1.11
C GLY A 5 0.02 -11.29 2.54
N ALA A 6 -0.43 -12.07 3.51
CA ALA A 6 -0.41 -11.67 4.92
C ALA A 6 1.00 -11.56 5.54
N GLY A 7 1.94 -12.44 5.15
CA GLY A 7 3.27 -12.54 5.79
C GLY A 7 4.06 -11.23 5.83
N PRO A 8 4.24 -10.53 4.69
CA PRO A 8 4.92 -9.24 4.65
C PRO A 8 4.25 -8.15 5.50
N MET A 9 2.91 -8.15 5.57
CA MET A 9 2.17 -7.20 6.39
C MET A 9 2.35 -7.45 7.88
N VAL A 10 2.33 -8.72 8.32
CA VAL A 10 2.64 -9.07 9.73
C VAL A 10 4.05 -8.64 10.10
N ASN A 11 5.04 -8.94 9.25
CA ASN A 11 6.41 -8.52 9.49
C ASN A 11 6.55 -6.99 9.53
N ALA A 12 5.81 -6.27 8.69
CA ALA A 12 5.77 -4.82 8.69
C ALA A 12 5.19 -4.27 10.00
N ILE A 13 4.05 -4.80 10.47
CA ILE A 13 3.38 -4.39 11.71
C ILE A 13 4.34 -4.44 12.91
N ASP A 14 5.12 -5.53 13.04
CA ASP A 14 6.09 -5.70 14.13
C ASP A 14 7.17 -4.59 14.17
N LEU A 15 7.36 -3.87 13.06
CA LEU A 15 8.30 -2.77 12.94
C LEU A 15 7.67 -1.40 13.21
N PHE A 16 6.34 -1.24 13.17
CA PHE A 16 5.70 0.08 13.30
C PHE A 16 6.11 0.80 14.60
N ASP A 17 5.98 0.11 15.73
CA ASP A 17 6.31 0.66 17.05
C ASP A 17 7.80 1.06 17.14
N ARG A 18 8.69 0.19 16.63
CA ARG A 18 10.15 0.45 16.60
C ARG A 18 10.53 1.68 15.79
N TYR A 19 9.77 1.98 14.74
CA TYR A 19 9.99 3.16 13.91
C TYR A 19 9.17 4.38 14.38
N GLY A 20 8.36 4.26 15.44
CA GLY A 20 7.49 5.33 15.91
C GLY A 20 6.38 5.68 14.92
N LEU A 21 5.86 4.66 14.22
CA LEU A 21 4.70 4.75 13.34
C LEU A 21 3.48 4.11 14.00
N GLU A 22 2.30 4.57 13.59
CA GLU A 22 1.03 4.00 14.03
C GLU A 22 0.28 3.39 12.85
N ILE A 23 -0.40 2.27 13.11
CA ILE A 23 -1.32 1.68 12.14
C ILE A 23 -2.56 2.57 12.12
N ALA A 24 -2.82 3.19 10.98
CA ALA A 24 -4.02 4.01 10.78
C ALA A 24 -5.28 3.21 11.11
N ARG A 25 -6.29 3.89 11.66
CA ARG A 25 -7.63 3.35 11.85
C ARG A 25 -8.54 3.99 10.82
N PRO A 26 -8.80 3.34 9.67
CA PRO A 26 -9.68 3.91 8.66
C PRO A 26 -11.06 4.21 9.25
N ASN A 27 -11.69 5.25 8.72
CA ASN A 27 -13.05 5.62 9.07
C ASN A 27 -14.00 4.43 8.80
N PRO A 28 -15.03 4.24 9.63
CA PRO A 28 -16.02 3.20 9.42
C PRO A 28 -16.65 3.25 8.01
N SER A 29 -16.82 4.45 7.44
CA SER A 29 -17.33 4.62 6.08
C SER A 29 -16.42 4.02 5.01
N SER A 30 -15.10 4.18 5.14
CA SER A 30 -14.12 3.62 4.20
C SER A 30 -14.06 2.09 4.31
N VAL A 31 -14.14 1.57 5.53
CA VAL A 31 -14.24 0.11 5.74
C VAL A 31 -15.52 -0.44 5.12
N GLN A 32 -16.66 0.22 5.34
CA GLN A 32 -17.95 -0.21 4.77
C GLN A 32 -17.99 -0.14 3.24
N GLU A 33 -17.38 0.89 2.64
CA GLU A 33 -17.26 1.01 1.17
C GLU A 33 -16.47 -0.17 0.58
N MET A 34 -15.37 -0.58 1.23
CA MET A 34 -14.61 -1.77 0.87
C MET A 34 -15.39 -3.07 1.10
N GLU A 35 -16.03 -3.25 2.25
CA GLU A 35 -16.82 -4.46 2.56
C GLU A 35 -18.02 -4.63 1.62
N ALA A 36 -18.58 -3.53 1.10
CA ALA A 36 -19.68 -3.57 0.13
C ALA A 36 -19.21 -3.93 -1.29
N HIS A 37 -17.95 -3.64 -1.62
CA HIS A 37 -17.37 -3.92 -2.93
C HIS A 37 -16.74 -5.32 -3.01
N TYR A 38 -16.03 -5.71 -1.95
CA TYR A 38 -15.23 -6.93 -1.93
C TYR A 38 -16.01 -8.18 -1.52
N PRO A 39 -15.53 -9.36 -1.91
CA PRO A 39 -16.05 -10.60 -1.36
C PRO A 39 -15.77 -10.71 0.15
N ALA A 40 -16.63 -11.45 0.86
CA ALA A 40 -16.59 -11.56 2.32
C ALA A 40 -15.30 -12.17 2.91
N PHE A 41 -14.44 -12.76 2.08
CA PHE A 41 -13.17 -13.34 2.51
C PHE A 41 -12.00 -12.35 2.48
N TYR A 42 -12.17 -11.15 1.92
CA TYR A 42 -11.20 -10.07 2.08
C TYR A 42 -11.32 -9.46 3.47
N ILE A 43 -10.20 -9.03 4.04
CA ILE A 43 -10.18 -8.32 5.32
C ILE A 43 -10.06 -6.83 5.02
N CYS A 44 -11.16 -6.10 5.16
CA CYS A 44 -11.23 -4.65 4.84
C CYS A 44 -10.77 -3.72 5.98
N LYS A 45 -10.19 -4.29 7.04
CA LYS A 45 -9.61 -3.51 8.15
C LYS A 45 -8.19 -3.06 7.77
N ASN A 46 -7.41 -2.49 8.70
CA ASN A 46 -6.00 -2.18 8.43
C ASN A 46 -5.10 -3.19 9.17
N PRO A 47 -4.26 -3.97 8.46
CA PRO A 47 -4.07 -4.00 7.01
C PRO A 47 -5.27 -4.53 6.22
N VAL A 48 -5.41 -4.03 4.99
CA VAL A 48 -6.37 -4.54 4.01
C VAL A 48 -5.75 -5.78 3.37
N ASP A 49 -6.31 -6.95 3.64
CA ASP A 49 -5.90 -8.22 3.04
C ASP A 49 -6.86 -8.56 1.89
N VAL A 50 -6.38 -8.36 0.66
CA VAL A 50 -7.10 -8.67 -0.57
C VAL A 50 -6.84 -10.11 -1.04
N THR A 51 -6.06 -10.91 -0.30
CA THR A 51 -5.79 -12.33 -0.56
C THR A 51 -5.21 -12.66 -1.95
N GLY A 52 -4.83 -13.90 -2.20
CA GLY A 52 -4.24 -14.33 -3.48
C GLY A 52 -5.17 -14.27 -4.70
N SER A 53 -6.45 -13.92 -4.54
CA SER A 53 -7.36 -13.71 -5.67
C SER A 53 -7.38 -12.27 -6.18
N ALA A 54 -6.64 -11.36 -5.56
CA ALA A 54 -6.67 -9.94 -5.88
C ALA A 54 -6.20 -9.63 -7.30
N THR A 55 -6.97 -8.79 -7.98
CA THR A 55 -6.64 -8.19 -9.27
C THR A 55 -6.04 -6.79 -9.09
N SER A 56 -5.52 -6.22 -10.17
CA SER A 56 -5.07 -4.82 -10.20
C SER A 56 -6.18 -3.83 -9.84
N ASP A 57 -7.42 -4.14 -10.22
CA ASP A 57 -8.60 -3.32 -9.90
C ASP A 57 -8.95 -3.39 -8.41
N ASP A 58 -8.80 -4.55 -7.77
CA ASP A 58 -8.99 -4.69 -6.32
C ASP A 58 -8.03 -3.77 -5.57
N TYR A 59 -6.75 -3.75 -5.95
CA TYR A 59 -5.77 -2.83 -5.36
C TYR A 59 -6.13 -1.36 -5.63
N ALA A 60 -6.54 -1.04 -6.86
CA ALA A 60 -6.94 0.32 -7.23
C ALA A 60 -8.09 0.82 -6.35
N PHE A 61 -9.13 -0.01 -6.15
CA PHE A 61 -10.28 0.33 -5.32
C PHE A 61 -9.89 0.61 -3.86
N ALA A 62 -9.07 -0.26 -3.25
CA ALA A 62 -8.60 -0.07 -1.87
C ALA A 62 -7.77 1.22 -1.74
N MET A 63 -6.88 1.48 -2.70
CA MET A 63 -6.09 2.72 -2.71
C MET A 63 -7.00 3.95 -2.80
N GLU A 64 -7.96 3.96 -3.73
CA GLU A 64 -8.88 5.09 -3.92
C GLU A 64 -9.75 5.36 -2.69
N CYS A 65 -10.19 4.31 -1.98
CA CYS A 65 -10.93 4.43 -0.73
C CYS A 65 -10.06 5.01 0.39
N LEU A 66 -8.86 4.44 0.61
CA LEU A 66 -7.95 4.87 1.68
C LEU A 66 -7.32 6.25 1.40
N LEU A 67 -7.18 6.65 0.14
CA LEU A 67 -6.70 7.98 -0.22
C LEU A 67 -7.67 9.09 0.18
N LYS A 68 -8.98 8.81 0.18
CA LYS A 68 -10.02 9.74 0.65
C LYS A 68 -10.15 9.77 2.18
N ASP A 69 -9.53 8.82 2.88
CA ASP A 69 -9.65 8.68 4.33
C ASP A 69 -8.65 9.59 5.09
N ASP A 70 -9.15 10.57 5.83
CA ASP A 70 -8.32 11.53 6.57
C ASP A 70 -7.46 10.90 7.69
N ASN A 71 -7.77 9.69 8.16
CA ASN A 71 -6.95 8.98 9.14
C ASN A 71 -5.75 8.29 8.49
N VAL A 72 -5.69 8.23 7.16
CA VAL A 72 -4.63 7.58 6.40
C VAL A 72 -3.69 8.63 5.80
N HIS A 73 -2.42 8.57 6.19
CA HIS A 73 -1.41 9.55 5.78
C HIS A 73 -0.45 9.04 4.70
N VAL A 74 -0.26 7.73 4.60
CA VAL A 74 0.64 7.08 3.64
C VAL A 74 -0.05 5.80 3.14
N ILE A 75 -0.13 5.64 1.83
CA ILE A 75 -0.59 4.38 1.22
C ILE A 75 0.61 3.46 1.09
N MET A 76 0.45 2.24 1.60
CA MET A 76 1.52 1.27 1.67
C MET A 76 1.01 -0.04 1.05
N ASN A 77 1.39 -0.30 -0.20
CA ASN A 77 1.05 -1.53 -0.92
C ASN A 77 2.18 -2.57 -0.77
N TRP A 78 1.84 -3.83 -0.58
CA TRP A 78 2.76 -4.94 -0.74
C TRP A 78 2.23 -5.95 -1.75
N PHE A 79 2.99 -6.23 -2.80
CA PHE A 79 2.59 -7.13 -3.88
C PHE A 79 3.29 -8.48 -3.78
N VAL A 80 2.51 -9.55 -3.91
CA VAL A 80 2.98 -10.92 -4.16
C VAL A 80 2.63 -11.27 -5.61
N PHE A 81 3.54 -10.96 -6.54
CA PHE A 81 3.35 -11.16 -7.99
C PHE A 81 3.30 -12.62 -8.45
N GLN A 82 3.50 -13.56 -7.53
CA GLN A 82 3.38 -15.00 -7.78
C GLN A 82 1.92 -15.44 -7.85
N ASP A 83 0.99 -14.63 -7.35
CA ASP A 83 -0.45 -14.87 -7.44
C ASP A 83 -0.97 -14.49 -8.83
N THR A 84 -1.78 -15.37 -9.42
CA THR A 84 -2.14 -15.31 -10.85
C THR A 84 -3.02 -14.12 -11.26
N PRO A 85 -4.00 -13.65 -10.45
CA PRO A 85 -4.90 -12.58 -10.89
C PRO A 85 -4.27 -11.17 -10.87
N LEU A 86 -3.14 -10.98 -10.20
CA LEU A 86 -2.42 -9.71 -10.18
C LEU A 86 -1.55 -9.59 -11.44
N ASP A 87 -1.96 -8.72 -12.35
CA ASP A 87 -1.32 -8.56 -13.66
C ASP A 87 -0.46 -7.29 -13.75
N GLU A 88 0.06 -7.00 -14.95
CA GLU A 88 0.88 -5.82 -15.20
C GLU A 88 0.05 -4.51 -15.16
N GLY A 89 -1.29 -4.59 -15.16
CA GLY A 89 -2.22 -3.45 -15.10
C GLY A 89 -2.11 -2.66 -13.79
N ILE A 90 -1.53 -3.23 -12.74
CA ILE A 90 -1.24 -2.52 -11.49
C ILE A 90 -0.33 -1.31 -11.71
N VAL A 91 0.56 -1.36 -12.70
CA VAL A 91 1.46 -0.23 -13.03
C VAL A 91 0.65 0.95 -13.56
N GLU A 92 -0.29 0.70 -14.47
CA GLU A 92 -1.17 1.75 -15.01
C GLU A 92 -2.11 2.31 -13.93
N ALA A 93 -2.64 1.45 -13.06
CA ALA A 93 -3.45 1.88 -11.93
C ALA A 93 -2.65 2.77 -10.97
N LEU A 94 -1.41 2.37 -10.62
CA LEU A 94 -0.52 3.15 -9.77
C LEU A 94 -0.15 4.49 -10.41
N ASP A 95 0.18 4.57 -11.70
CA ASP A 95 0.53 5.84 -12.36
C ASP A 95 -0.65 6.82 -12.31
N ARG A 96 -1.85 6.33 -12.66
CA ARG A 96 -3.08 7.13 -12.63
C ARG A 96 -3.37 7.68 -11.23
N ILE A 97 -3.23 6.84 -10.20
CA ILE A 97 -3.54 7.20 -8.81
C ILE A 97 -2.45 8.12 -8.25
N ASN A 98 -1.17 7.80 -8.47
CA ASN A 98 -0.02 8.57 -7.99
C ASN A 98 -0.06 10.02 -8.49
N ARG A 99 -0.38 10.24 -9.78
CA ARG A 99 -0.49 11.58 -10.37
C ARG A 99 -1.55 12.47 -9.75
N LYS A 100 -2.57 11.88 -9.11
CA LYS A 100 -3.73 12.58 -8.54
C LYS A 100 -3.69 12.62 -7.01
N SER A 101 -2.75 11.92 -6.39
CA SER A 101 -2.71 11.74 -4.95
C SER A 101 -1.89 12.83 -4.27
N ASP A 102 -2.46 13.44 -3.22
CA ASP A 102 -1.72 14.31 -2.30
C ASP A 102 -1.01 13.53 -1.17
N LYS A 103 -1.29 12.22 -1.06
CA LYS A 103 -0.69 11.32 -0.08
C LYS A 103 0.39 10.46 -0.74
N PRO A 104 1.55 10.27 -0.11
CA PRO A 104 2.59 9.43 -0.68
C PRO A 104 2.15 7.97 -0.76
N ILE A 105 2.56 7.32 -1.84
CA ILE A 105 2.35 5.89 -2.11
C ILE A 105 3.70 5.20 -2.06
N LEU A 106 3.82 4.16 -1.23
CA LEU A 106 5.00 3.31 -1.12
C LEU A 106 4.60 1.88 -1.49
N CYS A 107 5.37 1.25 -2.35
CA CYS A 107 5.16 -0.14 -2.72
C CYS A 107 6.25 -1.03 -2.13
N GLY A 108 5.94 -2.30 -1.92
CA GLY A 108 6.90 -3.32 -1.53
C GLY A 108 6.61 -4.61 -2.28
N ALA A 109 7.65 -5.31 -2.70
CA ALA A 109 7.52 -6.61 -3.36
C ALA A 109 8.87 -7.30 -3.36
N THR A 110 8.87 -8.59 -3.06
CA THR A 110 10.08 -9.42 -3.07
C THR A 110 9.83 -10.69 -3.87
N GLY A 111 10.81 -11.11 -4.67
CA GLY A 111 10.63 -12.28 -5.53
C GLY A 111 11.66 -12.42 -6.65
N GLY A 112 11.30 -13.26 -7.61
CA GLY A 112 12.15 -13.65 -8.73
C GLY A 112 12.22 -12.61 -9.87
N PRO A 113 12.68 -13.02 -11.06
CA PRO A 113 12.87 -12.12 -12.20
C PRO A 113 11.61 -11.32 -12.59
N TYR A 114 10.43 -11.94 -12.51
CA TYR A 114 9.16 -11.27 -12.81
C TYR A 114 8.85 -10.14 -11.81
N THR A 115 8.94 -10.41 -10.51
CA THR A 115 8.80 -9.38 -9.47
C THR A 115 9.77 -8.23 -9.69
N LYS A 116 11.04 -8.51 -10.04
CA LYS A 116 12.03 -7.46 -10.33
C LYS A 116 11.71 -6.65 -11.59
N LYS A 117 11.08 -7.26 -12.60
CA LYS A 117 10.54 -6.53 -13.77
C LYS A 117 9.45 -5.57 -13.33
N MET A 118 8.49 -6.04 -12.53
CA MET A 118 7.39 -5.23 -12.02
C MET A 118 7.87 -4.09 -11.12
N ASN A 119 8.83 -4.36 -10.22
CA ASN A 119 9.42 -3.33 -9.37
C ASN A 119 9.99 -2.17 -10.20
N ARG A 120 10.76 -2.48 -11.25
CA ARG A 120 11.31 -1.45 -12.16
C ARG A 120 10.21 -0.66 -12.86
N ALA A 121 9.17 -1.32 -13.38
CA ALA A 121 8.07 -0.65 -14.05
C ALA A 121 7.31 0.31 -13.11
N ILE A 122 7.13 -0.08 -11.84
CA ILE A 122 6.52 0.78 -10.81
C ILE A 122 7.45 1.95 -10.44
N GLU A 123 8.77 1.74 -10.39
CA GLU A 123 9.73 2.81 -10.12
C GLU A 123 9.81 3.82 -11.27
N GLU A 124 9.68 3.39 -12.52
CA GLU A 124 9.69 4.25 -13.71
C GLU A 124 8.56 5.28 -13.73
N ILE A 125 7.42 4.99 -13.09
CA ILE A 125 6.29 5.92 -12.91
C ILE A 125 6.42 6.79 -11.64
N GLY A 126 7.57 6.73 -10.96
CA GLY A 126 7.89 7.56 -9.80
C GLY A 126 7.33 7.04 -8.46
N VAL A 127 6.91 5.78 -8.38
CA VAL A 127 6.45 5.15 -7.13
C VAL A 127 7.59 4.28 -6.58
N PRO A 128 8.12 4.56 -5.37
CA PRO A 128 9.24 3.78 -4.83
C PRO A 128 8.80 2.37 -4.42
N VAL A 129 9.65 1.37 -4.72
CA VAL A 129 9.41 -0.04 -4.37
C VAL A 129 10.51 -0.55 -3.44
N TYR A 130 10.13 -1.29 -2.38
CA TYR A 130 11.06 -1.85 -1.41
C TYR A 130 11.00 -3.38 -1.38
N GLU A 131 12.16 -4.04 -1.40
CA GLU A 131 12.26 -5.50 -1.36
C GLU A 131 12.26 -6.08 0.07
N SER A 132 12.20 -5.23 1.09
CA SER A 132 12.15 -5.64 2.50
C SER A 132 11.19 -4.77 3.31
N SER A 133 10.54 -5.38 4.30
CA SER A 133 9.67 -4.64 5.22
C SER A 133 10.42 -3.55 5.99
N HIS A 134 11.71 -3.77 6.30
CA HIS A 134 12.53 -2.74 6.95
C HIS A 134 12.68 -1.49 6.10
N GLY A 135 13.06 -1.63 4.83
CA GLY A 135 13.17 -0.50 3.90
C GLY A 135 11.83 0.21 3.70
N TRP A 136 10.76 -0.58 3.54
CA TRP A 136 9.40 -0.08 3.35
C TRP A 136 8.91 0.76 4.54
N ILE A 137 9.09 0.27 5.77
CA ILE A 137 8.71 0.98 7.00
C ILE A 137 9.64 2.18 7.27
N ALA A 138 10.94 2.05 7.02
CA ALA A 138 11.87 3.16 7.17
C ALA A 138 11.52 4.34 6.25
N ALA A 139 11.12 4.06 5.01
CA ALA A 139 10.66 5.08 4.07
C ALA A 139 9.37 5.76 4.53
N ALA A 140 8.40 4.99 5.03
CA ALA A 140 7.18 5.56 5.62
C ALA A 140 7.50 6.49 6.79
N ASN A 141 8.43 6.09 7.67
CA ASN A 141 8.88 6.92 8.78
C ASN A 141 9.52 8.22 8.33
N ALA A 142 10.40 8.16 7.32
CA ALA A 142 11.05 9.34 6.77
C ALA A 142 10.01 10.33 6.21
N LEU A 143 9.02 9.86 5.46
CA LEU A 143 7.94 10.69 4.91
C LEU A 143 7.06 11.31 6.00
N VAL A 144 6.68 10.54 7.02
CA VAL A 144 5.88 11.05 8.14
C VAL A 144 6.65 12.14 8.91
N LYS A 145 7.92 11.90 9.22
CA LYS A 145 8.79 12.89 9.87
C LYS A 145 8.96 14.15 9.03
N TRP A 146 9.19 13.99 7.73
CA TRP A 146 9.32 15.11 6.80
C TRP A 146 8.02 15.92 6.70
N GLY A 147 6.88 15.26 6.59
CA GLY A 147 5.57 15.91 6.61
C GLY A 147 5.32 16.72 7.88
N ALA A 148 5.76 16.23 9.04
CA ALA A 148 5.70 16.98 10.31
C ALA A 148 6.60 18.22 10.30
N ILE A 149 7.80 18.14 9.71
CA ILE A 149 8.70 19.29 9.56
C ILE A 149 8.07 20.36 8.65
N LEU A 150 7.53 19.96 7.50
CA LEU A 150 6.88 20.89 6.57
C LEU A 150 5.67 21.61 7.19
N LYS A 151 4.91 20.93 8.05
CA LYS A 151 3.79 21.54 8.79
C LYS A 151 4.24 22.57 9.82
N ARG A 152 5.43 22.40 10.43
CA ARG A 152 6.01 23.34 11.40
C ARG A 152 6.62 24.59 10.74
N ALA A 153 7.00 24.47 9.47
CA ALA A 153 7.62 25.56 8.71
C ALA A 153 6.60 26.48 8.00
N ARG A 154 5.31 26.13 8.05
CA ARG A 154 4.19 26.96 7.59
C ARG A 154 3.60 27.72 8.78
#